data_AF-X1D244-F1
#
_entry.id   AF-X1D244-F1
#
_cell.length_a   1.000
_cell.length_b   1.000
_cell.length_c   1.000
_cell.angle_alpha   90.00
_cell.angle_beta   90.00
_cell.angle_gamma   90.00
#
_symmetry.space_group_name_H-M   'P 1'
#
loop_
_entity.id
_entity.type
_entity.pdbx_description
1 polymer ?
#
loop_
_entity_poly.entity_id
_entity_poly.type
_entity_poly.pdbx_seq_one_letter_code
_entity_poly.pdbx_strand_id
1 'polypeptide(L)' 'IDADFKGIVEELKKRLPEGASLVKYDQIPIAFGLEKLRVQVKFPVEMGSADSIEESWVQIDGIQRVETILISKA' A
#
# COMPACT_ATOMS: atom_id res chain seq x y z
N ILE A 1 11.29 -6.84 16.67
CA ILE A 1 11.53 -7.11 15.23
C ILE A 1 11.16 -5.82 14.55
N ASP A 2 12.16 -5.05 14.14
CA ASP A 2 12.00 -3.83 13.34
C ASP A 2 11.41 -4.31 12.02
N ALA A 3 10.10 -4.13 11.80
CA ALA A 3 9.51 -4.51 10.53
C ALA A 3 10.19 -3.63 9.48
N ASP A 4 10.96 -4.23 8.56
CA ASP A 4 11.72 -3.48 7.56
C ASP A 4 10.75 -2.83 6.56
N PHE A 5 10.16 -1.70 6.98
CA PHE A 5 9.17 -0.95 6.22
C PHE A 5 9.73 -0.49 4.89
N LYS A 6 11.06 -0.31 4.82
CA LYS A 6 11.74 0.07 3.58
C LYS A 6 11.64 -1.06 2.55
N GLY A 7 11.90 -2.29 2.95
CA GLY A 7 11.74 -3.49 2.11
C GLY A 7 10.28 -3.68 1.67
N ILE A 8 9.33 -3.49 2.60
CA ILE A 8 7.90 -3.53 2.25
C ILE A 8 7.56 -2.45 1.22
N VAL A 9 8.01 -1.21 1.40
CA VAL A 9 7.75 -0.12 0.44
C VAL A 9 8.30 -0.42 -0.95
N GLU A 10 9.49 -1.04 -1.03
CA GLU A 10 10.06 -1.45 -2.31
C GLU A 10 9.25 -2.58 -2.97
N GLU A 11 8.78 -3.56 -2.21
CA GLU A 11 7.89 -4.62 -2.72
C GLU A 11 6.54 -4.05 -3.18
N LEU A 12 5.95 -3.11 -2.41
CA LEU A 12 4.70 -2.45 -2.78
C LEU A 12 4.82 -1.79 -4.15
N LYS A 13 5.94 -1.08 -4.42
CA LYS A 13 6.20 -0.43 -5.71
C LYS A 13 6.33 -1.42 -6.86
N LYS A 14 7.03 -2.54 -6.67
CA LYS A 14 7.23 -3.56 -7.71
C LYS A 14 5.94 -4.27 -8.09
N ARG A 15 5.01 -4.38 -7.15
CA ARG A 15 3.74 -5.08 -7.29
C ARG A 15 2.59 -4.21 -7.78
N LEU A 16 2.84 -2.91 -7.99
CA LEU A 16 1.86 -2.02 -8.58
C LEU A 16 1.57 -2.40 -10.03
N PRO A 17 0.31 -2.36 -10.47
CA PRO A 17 -0.06 -2.57 -11.86
C PRO A 17 0.47 -1.45 -12.77
N GLU A 18 0.46 -1.71 -14.07
CA GLU A 18 0.90 -0.73 -15.08
C GLU A 18 0.11 0.58 -14.99
N GLY A 19 0.81 1.70 -15.05
CA GLY A 19 0.22 3.03 -14.90
C GLY A 19 -0.11 3.44 -13.45
N ALA A 20 0.01 2.54 -12.47
CA ALA A 20 -0.09 2.90 -11.06
C ALA A 20 1.27 3.34 -10.49
N SER A 21 1.24 4.24 -9.52
CA SER A 21 2.44 4.79 -8.89
C SER A 21 2.19 5.18 -7.44
N LEU A 22 3.09 4.75 -6.56
CA LEU A 22 3.10 5.16 -5.16
C LEU A 22 3.63 6.59 -5.06
N VAL A 23 2.78 7.52 -4.64
CA VAL A 23 3.09 8.96 -4.57
C VAL A 23 3.69 9.32 -3.21
N LYS A 24 3.12 8.76 -2.14
CA LYS A 24 3.51 9.06 -0.77
C LYS A 24 3.28 7.85 0.11
N TYR A 25 4.08 7.74 1.16
CA TYR A 25 3.82 6.86 2.28
C TYR A 25 4.18 7.55 3.60
N ASP A 26 3.49 7.19 4.66
CA ASP A 26 3.72 7.65 6.03
C ASP A 26 3.65 6.43 6.96
N GLN A 27 4.62 6.31 7.87
CA GLN A 27 4.59 5.32 8.94
C GLN A 27 3.88 5.93 10.14
N ILE A 28 2.88 5.22 10.64
CA ILE A 28 2.01 5.66 11.72
C ILE A 28 2.15 4.64 12.85
N PRO A 29 2.77 5.00 13.99
CA PRO A 29 2.82 4.12 15.14
C PRO A 29 1.42 3.91 15.70
N ILE A 30 1.11 2.66 15.98
CA ILE A 30 -0.11 2.21 16.64
C ILE A 30 0.27 1.71 18.04
N ALA A 31 -0.72 1.59 18.93
CA ALA A 31 -0.51 1.02 20.25
C ALA A 31 0.04 -0.42 20.17
N PHE A 32 0.67 -0.87 21.25
CA PHE A 32 1.24 -2.23 21.39
C PHE A 32 2.37 -2.55 20.41
N GLY A 33 3.16 -1.55 19.99
CA GLY A 33 4.30 -1.74 19.10
C GLY A 33 3.91 -2.17 17.68
N LEU A 34 2.63 -1.99 17.33
CA LEU A 34 2.15 -2.15 15.97
C LEU A 34 2.43 -0.87 15.20
N GLU A 35 2.68 -0.99 13.91
CA GLU A 35 2.91 0.15 13.03
C GLU A 35 2.07 -0.02 11.76
N LYS A 36 1.45 1.07 11.30
CA LYS A 36 0.66 1.10 10.08
C LYS A 36 1.41 1.90 9.02
N LEU A 37 1.50 1.35 7.82
CA LEU A 37 1.93 2.10 6.65
C LEU A 37 0.70 2.69 5.95
N ARG A 38 0.58 4.01 5.94
CA ARG A 38 -0.42 4.71 5.12
C ARG A 38 0.24 5.06 3.80
N VAL A 39 -0.37 4.67 2.69
CA VAL A 39 0.16 4.92 1.35
C VAL A 39 -0.86 5.68 0.49
N GLN A 40 -0.37 6.45 -0.46
CA GLN A 40 -1.16 7.11 -1.48
C GLN A 40 -0.69 6.63 -2.85
N VAL A 41 -1.62 6.07 -3.61
CA VAL A 41 -1.38 5.56 -4.96
C VAL A 41 -2.18 6.38 -5.94
N LYS A 42 -1.55 6.76 -7.05
CA LYS A 42 -2.24 7.24 -8.26
C LYS A 42 -2.32 6.09 -9.24
N PHE A 43 -3.47 5.89 -9.85
CA PHE A 43 -3.69 4.85 -10.84
C PHE A 43 -4.71 5.32 -11.89
N PRO A 44 -4.75 4.70 -13.09
CA PRO A 44 -5.65 5.09 -14.17
C PRO A 44 -7.12 4.94 -13.77
N VAL A 45 -7.98 5.86 -14.23
CA VAL A 45 -9.43 5.81 -13.95
C VAL A 45 -10.07 4.54 -14.55
N GLU A 46 -9.50 4.03 -15.64
CA GLU A 46 -9.90 2.78 -16.31
C GLU A 46 -9.83 1.56 -15.39
N MET A 47 -8.97 1.60 -14.38
CA MET A 47 -8.84 0.53 -13.39
C MET A 47 -10.08 0.42 -12.50
N GLY A 48 -10.85 1.51 -12.37
CA GLY A 48 -12.16 1.55 -11.70
C GLY A 48 -12.12 1.45 -10.17
N SER A 49 -11.29 0.57 -9.61
CA SER A 49 -11.14 0.35 -8.17
C SER A 49 -9.68 0.08 -7.77
N ALA A 50 -9.45 -0.03 -6.46
CA ALA A 50 -8.15 -0.37 -5.90
C ALA A 50 -7.97 -1.89 -5.67
N ASP A 51 -8.98 -2.72 -5.97
CA ASP A 51 -8.99 -4.15 -5.63
C ASP A 51 -7.73 -4.88 -6.11
N SER A 52 -7.33 -4.72 -7.37
CA SER A 52 -6.16 -5.44 -7.88
C SER A 52 -4.84 -5.01 -7.21
N ILE A 53 -4.76 -3.78 -6.67
CA ILE A 53 -3.62 -3.35 -5.86
C ILE A 53 -3.68 -4.02 -4.49
N GLU A 54 -4.85 -4.05 -3.86
CA GLU A 54 -5.05 -4.68 -2.55
C GLU A 54 -4.77 -6.19 -2.58
N GLU A 55 -5.27 -6.89 -3.59
CA GLU A 55 -5.03 -8.31 -3.83
C GLU A 55 -3.55 -8.62 -4.07
N SER A 56 -2.83 -7.73 -4.77
CA SER A 56 -1.39 -7.90 -5.02
C SER A 56 -0.56 -7.69 -3.75
N TRP A 57 -0.99 -6.76 -2.89
CA TRP A 57 -0.28 -6.36 -1.67
C TRP A 57 -0.54 -7.27 -0.48
N VAL A 58 -1.72 -7.87 -0.34
CA VAL A 58 -2.00 -8.84 0.74
C VAL A 58 -1.09 -10.08 0.66
N GLN A 59 -0.50 -10.33 -0.50
CA GLN A 59 0.45 -11.43 -0.76
C GLN A 59 1.90 -11.09 -0.37
N ILE A 60 2.19 -9.87 0.09
CA ILE A 60 3.53 -9.46 0.52
C ILE A 60 3.78 -9.95 1.95
N ASP A 61 4.89 -10.63 2.17
CA ASP A 61 5.29 -11.10 3.50
C ASP A 61 5.43 -9.92 4.49
N GLY A 62 4.89 -10.10 5.70
CA GLY A 62 4.83 -9.04 6.71
C GLY A 62 3.62 -8.11 6.61
N ILE A 63 2.80 -8.19 5.56
CA ILE A 63 1.51 -7.48 5.49
C ILE A 63 0.39 -8.36 6.05
N GLN A 64 -0.20 -7.95 7.17
CA GLN A 64 -1.32 -8.67 7.78
C GLN A 64 -2.68 -8.27 7.19
N ARG A 65 -2.81 -7.01 6.76
CA ARG A 65 -4.06 -6.45 6.22
C ARG A 65 -3.77 -5.26 5.32
N VAL A 66 -4.50 -5.19 4.22
CA VAL A 66 -4.62 -4.01 3.36
C VAL A 66 -6.06 -3.50 3.46
N GLU A 67 -6.23 -2.19 3.50
CA GLU A 67 -7.55 -1.56 3.58
C GLU A 67 -7.55 -0.24 2.83
N THR A 68 -8.40 -0.14 1.82
CA THR A 68 -8.69 1.14 1.15
C THR A 68 -9.55 2.04 2.03
N ILE A 69 -9.03 3.23 2.34
CA ILE A 69 -9.70 4.22 3.19
C ILE A 69 -10.55 5.20 2.37
N LEU A 70 -10.02 5.64 1.23
CA LEU A 70 -10.65 6.63 0.35
C LEU A 70 -10.14 6.46 -1.07
N ILE A 71 -11.05 6.48 -2.03
CA ILE A 71 -10.75 6.66 -3.45
C ILE A 71 -11.38 7.99 -3.87
N SER A 72 -10.57 8.85 -4.47
CA SER A 72 -11.05 10.10 -5.06
C SER A 72 -10.39 10.31 -6.42
N LYS A 73 -11.11 10.96 -7.33
CA LYS A 73 -10.51 11.44 -8.59
C LYS A 73 -9.66 12.66 -8.29
N ALA A 74 -8.45 12.69 -8.85
CA ALA A 74 -7.55 13.84 -8.75
C ALA A 74 -7.95 14.94 -9.74
#